data_AF-A0A1Y6BLY5-F1
#
_entry.id   AF-A0A1Y6BLY5-F1
#
_cell.length_a   1.000
_cell.length_b   1.000
_cell.length_c   1.000
_cell.angle_alpha   90.00
_cell.angle_beta   90.00
_cell.angle_gamma   90.00
#
_symmetry.space_group_name_H-M   'P 1'
#
loop_
_entity.id
_entity.type
_entity.pdbx_description
1 polymer ?
#
loop_
_entity_poly.entity_id
_entity_poly.type
_entity_poly.pdbx_seq_one_letter_code
_entity_poly.pdbx_strand_id
1 'polypeptide(L)'
;MTFAKAMIVSFIWFMTSYTLAEPWLASRFSQNCAGCHAPGRKNKPPADRRCSLSCQGCHVNPNGGGLRNSYGKWNADHWLKSFDSKLFKQKKTVSPYRQQPYAKGKSKGMMRETGYVADERQYDRVDGDNYLTTVTSQEEFEATIPNEDPYYQERQNKVLAGAAFRLLNLQDLSNNSAQTFIMNADMGVRYKPTGEYVSLVHEARFFGQFTGAPLDQQLNQWQSRSLYLMVDDLPYNTFVMGGFYRPLFGNDHPDHTRLSRRIISSTLTGNPSQSYLINYKAIGIGTAPNVPYANLHVIQNQVDETNPLNDTSGFVANLGLRFVTLGASLNYTYWQQETPQEDTRDTRVLMHNLYLTSTFGFNGFHLGLEGISAQVERADDFYRTAVVTLESYYRFWRETYLSLEYSEANAAETLEEGRTTQYKAGIKWFIMPGVELQSQYVVDMAERQGLPDAERRFVSTQFHLFY
;
A
#
# COMPACT_ATOMS: atom_id res chain seq x y z
N MET A 1 16.08 24.05 -19.77
CA MET A 1 14.68 23.56 -19.65
C MET A 1 14.28 22.53 -20.73
N THR A 2 14.97 22.46 -21.87
CA THR A 2 14.70 21.52 -22.98
C THR A 2 15.25 20.10 -22.76
N PHE A 3 16.35 19.95 -22.02
CA PHE A 3 17.00 18.65 -21.79
C PHE A 3 16.21 17.70 -20.87
N ALA A 4 15.64 18.22 -19.78
CA ALA A 4 14.82 17.44 -18.85
C ALA A 4 13.52 16.92 -19.49
N LYS A 5 12.89 17.73 -20.37
CA LYS A 5 11.71 17.31 -21.14
C LYS A 5 12.06 16.18 -22.13
N ALA A 6 13.22 16.28 -22.79
CA ALA A 6 13.69 15.24 -23.70
C ALA A 6 14.02 13.94 -22.95
N MET A 7 14.61 14.01 -21.74
CA MET A 7 14.85 12.82 -20.92
C MET A 7 13.56 12.15 -20.44
N ILE A 8 12.56 12.91 -20.00
CA ILE A 8 11.28 12.35 -19.56
C ILE A 8 10.56 11.67 -20.73
N VAL A 9 10.52 12.31 -21.91
CA VAL A 9 9.89 11.72 -23.10
C VAL A 9 10.67 10.48 -23.59
N SER A 10 12.00 10.53 -23.63
CA SER A 10 12.83 9.37 -24.00
C SER A 10 12.75 8.23 -22.98
N PHE A 11 12.65 8.53 -21.69
CA PHE A 11 12.45 7.54 -20.63
C PHE A 11 11.08 6.86 -20.76
N ILE A 12 10.02 7.64 -21.02
CA ILE A 12 8.67 7.11 -21.31
C ILE A 12 8.71 6.21 -22.57
N TRP A 13 9.38 6.64 -23.63
CA TRP A 13 9.50 5.86 -24.88
C TRP A 13 10.35 4.59 -24.73
N PHE A 14 11.41 4.64 -23.92
CA PHE A 14 12.26 3.47 -23.65
C PHE A 14 11.52 2.43 -22.80
N MET A 15 10.75 2.86 -21.80
CA MET A 15 9.93 1.98 -20.96
C MET A 15 8.80 1.28 -21.76
N THR A 16 8.31 1.88 -22.84
CA THR A 16 7.24 1.28 -23.66
C THR A 16 7.73 0.18 -24.62
N SER A 17 9.04 0.05 -24.86
CA SER A 17 9.52 -0.68 -26.05
C SER A 17 9.96 -2.13 -25.80
N TYR A 18 10.49 -2.49 -24.62
CA TYR A 18 11.08 -3.84 -24.42
C TYR A 18 10.98 -4.42 -22.99
N THR A 19 10.25 -3.79 -22.09
CA THR A 19 10.04 -4.31 -20.73
C THR A 19 8.56 -4.60 -20.52
N LEU A 20 8.21 -5.88 -20.40
CA LEU A 20 6.98 -6.33 -19.73
C LEU A 20 7.14 -6.01 -18.22
N ALA A 21 7.21 -4.72 -17.90
CA ALA A 21 7.18 -4.24 -16.53
C ALA A 21 5.72 -4.37 -16.09
N GLU A 22 5.44 -5.41 -15.30
CA GLU A 22 4.11 -5.67 -14.77
C GLU A 22 3.88 -4.76 -13.55
N PRO A 23 2.73 -4.08 -13.45
CA PRO A 23 2.46 -3.11 -12.41
C PRO A 23 2.88 -3.65 -11.03
N TRP A 24 3.81 -2.94 -10.36
CA TRP A 24 4.43 -3.20 -9.03
C TRP A 24 3.96 -4.48 -8.38
N LEU A 25 4.84 -5.42 -8.01
CA LEU A 25 4.60 -6.63 -7.18
C LEU A 25 3.15 -6.81 -6.65
N ALA A 26 2.67 -5.94 -5.76
CA ALA A 26 1.26 -5.71 -5.39
C ALA A 26 0.16 -5.94 -6.46
N SER A 27 0.32 -5.49 -7.70
CA SER A 27 -0.69 -5.59 -8.76
C SER A 27 -0.65 -6.96 -9.43
N ARG A 28 0.55 -7.48 -9.73
CA ARG A 28 0.73 -8.90 -10.09
C ARG A 28 0.19 -9.82 -8.98
N PHE A 29 0.41 -9.45 -7.73
CA PHE A 29 -0.10 -10.14 -6.55
C PHE A 29 -1.61 -10.02 -6.38
N SER A 30 -2.19 -8.89 -6.75
CA SER A 30 -3.65 -8.74 -6.76
C SER A 30 -4.32 -9.50 -7.91
N GLN A 31 -3.61 -9.72 -9.02
CA GLN A 31 -4.02 -10.63 -10.09
C GLN A 31 -3.85 -12.10 -9.63
N ASN A 32 -2.83 -12.42 -8.81
CA ASN A 32 -2.72 -13.72 -8.11
C ASN A 32 -3.88 -14.00 -7.16
N CYS A 33 -4.49 -12.96 -6.61
CA CYS A 33 -5.66 -13.11 -5.78
C CYS A 33 -6.86 -13.66 -6.58
N ALA A 34 -7.04 -13.25 -7.85
CA ALA A 34 -7.97 -13.92 -8.76
C ALA A 34 -7.51 -15.37 -9.02
N GLY A 35 -6.22 -15.65 -9.03
CA GLY A 35 -5.70 -17.03 -9.10
C GLY A 35 -6.03 -17.94 -7.90
N CYS A 36 -6.33 -17.42 -6.71
CA CYS A 36 -6.76 -18.25 -5.56
C CYS A 36 -8.26 -18.11 -5.23
N HIS A 37 -8.90 -17.04 -5.69
CA HIS A 37 -10.30 -16.71 -5.38
C HIS A 37 -11.20 -16.53 -6.61
N ALA A 38 -10.71 -16.74 -7.84
CA ALA A 38 -11.56 -16.76 -9.02
C ALA A 38 -12.53 -17.95 -8.93
N PRO A 39 -13.82 -17.75 -9.21
CA PRO A 39 -14.80 -18.82 -9.33
C PRO A 39 -14.33 -19.82 -10.41
N GLY A 40 -13.93 -21.03 -10.00
CA GLY A 40 -13.55 -22.07 -10.97
C GLY A 40 -12.32 -22.92 -10.66
N ARG A 41 -11.56 -22.61 -9.61
CA ARG A 41 -10.39 -23.41 -9.18
C ARG A 41 -10.73 -24.35 -8.04
N LYS A 42 -10.06 -25.51 -8.02
CA LYS A 42 -10.07 -26.41 -6.87
C LYS A 42 -9.26 -25.78 -5.74
N ASN A 43 -9.79 -25.84 -4.52
CA ASN A 43 -9.15 -25.22 -3.36
C ASN A 43 -8.36 -26.24 -2.55
N LYS A 44 -7.30 -25.84 -1.86
CA LYS A 44 -6.68 -26.67 -0.81
C LYS A 44 -7.53 -26.68 0.46
N PRO A 45 -7.38 -27.71 1.34
CA PRO A 45 -7.89 -27.64 2.70
C PRO A 45 -7.42 -26.36 3.38
N PRO A 46 -8.22 -25.69 4.23
CA PRO A 46 -7.87 -24.40 4.82
C PRO A 46 -6.47 -24.34 5.47
N ALA A 47 -6.04 -25.41 6.14
CA ALA A 47 -4.72 -25.51 6.77
C ALA A 47 -3.55 -25.55 5.75
N ASP A 48 -3.82 -26.04 4.54
CA ASP A 48 -2.86 -26.21 3.45
C ASP A 48 -3.01 -25.15 2.37
N ARG A 49 -3.93 -24.18 2.54
CA ARG A 49 -4.05 -23.04 1.64
C ARG A 49 -2.82 -22.16 1.76
N ARG A 50 -1.81 -22.53 0.98
CA ARG A 50 -0.60 -21.76 0.68
C ARG A 50 -0.99 -20.58 -0.20
N CYS A 51 -1.39 -19.49 0.43
CA CYS A 51 -1.35 -18.21 -0.25
C CYS A 51 0.14 -17.94 -0.45
N SER A 52 0.67 -18.16 -1.66
CA SER A 52 2.01 -17.64 -2.01
C SER A 52 2.05 -16.21 -1.47
N LEU A 53 3.05 -15.84 -0.69
CA LEU A 53 3.00 -14.60 0.10
C LEU A 53 2.89 -13.34 -0.76
N SER A 54 3.00 -13.49 -2.08
CA SER A 54 2.30 -12.75 -3.12
C SER A 54 0.91 -12.23 -2.70
N CYS A 55 -0.06 -13.09 -2.44
CA CYS A 55 -1.41 -12.69 -2.00
C CYS A 55 -1.35 -12.03 -0.62
N GLN A 56 -0.43 -12.43 0.27
CA GLN A 56 -0.23 -11.68 1.50
C GLN A 56 0.22 -10.24 1.23
N GLY A 57 0.98 -9.93 0.17
CA GLY A 57 1.20 -8.53 -0.23
C GLY A 57 -0.10 -7.72 -0.25
N CYS A 58 -1.21 -8.32 -0.71
CA CYS A 58 -2.57 -7.72 -0.75
C CYS A 58 -3.52 -8.13 0.40
N HIS A 59 -3.11 -9.00 1.33
CA HIS A 59 -3.98 -9.45 2.42
C HIS A 59 -3.36 -9.28 3.82
N VAL A 60 -2.02 -9.35 3.96
CA VAL A 60 -1.36 -9.66 5.24
C VAL A 60 0.16 -9.51 5.41
N ASN A 61 0.90 -9.26 4.34
CA ASN A 61 2.31 -8.88 4.38
C ASN A 61 2.38 -7.38 4.13
N PRO A 62 2.32 -6.58 5.19
CA PRO A 62 2.35 -5.13 5.09
C PRO A 62 3.71 -4.56 4.70
N ASN A 63 4.76 -5.37 4.56
CA ASN A 63 6.02 -4.90 4.01
C ASN A 63 6.02 -4.94 2.47
N GLY A 64 5.15 -5.74 1.85
CA GLY A 64 5.03 -5.89 0.40
C GLY A 64 3.78 -5.24 -0.19
N GLY A 65 3.71 -3.91 -0.20
CA GLY A 65 2.96 -3.05 -1.16
C GLY A 65 1.44 -3.17 -1.37
N GLY A 66 0.79 -4.34 -1.25
CA GLY A 66 -0.55 -4.58 -1.79
C GLY A 66 -1.74 -4.18 -0.91
N LEU A 67 -1.58 -3.96 0.39
CA LEU A 67 -2.55 -3.19 1.21
C LEU A 67 -1.99 -1.86 1.67
N ARG A 68 -0.71 -1.59 1.41
CA ARG A 68 -0.04 -0.34 1.79
C ARG A 68 -0.36 0.85 0.89
N ASN A 69 -0.98 0.62 -0.25
CA ASN A 69 -1.28 1.71 -1.16
C ASN A 69 -2.68 1.56 -1.75
N SER A 70 -3.21 2.70 -2.18
CA SER A 70 -4.55 2.81 -2.75
C SER A 70 -4.78 1.88 -3.94
N TYR A 71 -3.74 1.60 -4.73
CA TYR A 71 -3.85 0.75 -5.90
C TYR A 71 -3.97 -0.74 -5.54
N GLY A 72 -3.24 -1.20 -4.52
CA GLY A 72 -3.39 -2.54 -3.97
C GLY A 72 -4.75 -2.73 -3.29
N LYS A 73 -5.22 -1.74 -2.52
CA LYS A 73 -6.60 -1.72 -1.96
C LYS A 73 -7.66 -1.74 -3.06
N TRP A 74 -7.48 -0.91 -4.10
CA TRP A 74 -8.36 -0.88 -5.27
C TRP A 74 -8.41 -2.23 -5.97
N ASN A 75 -7.25 -2.84 -6.26
CA ASN A 75 -7.22 -4.15 -6.88
C ASN A 75 -7.83 -5.23 -6.00
N ALA A 76 -7.63 -5.17 -4.68
CA ALA A 76 -8.29 -6.07 -3.75
C ALA A 76 -9.82 -5.89 -3.85
N ASP A 77 -10.35 -4.68 -3.76
CA ASP A 77 -11.79 -4.42 -3.89
C ASP A 77 -12.35 -4.80 -5.28
N HIS A 78 -11.53 -4.70 -6.34
CA HIS A 78 -11.93 -4.94 -7.73
C HIS A 78 -11.87 -6.43 -8.13
N TRP A 79 -10.77 -7.11 -7.86
CA TRP A 79 -10.52 -8.50 -8.31
C TRP A 79 -10.91 -9.53 -7.27
N LEU A 80 -10.69 -9.24 -5.98
CA LEU A 80 -11.25 -10.04 -4.90
C LEU A 80 -12.68 -9.60 -4.69
N LYS A 81 -13.57 -10.03 -5.58
CA LYS A 81 -14.99 -10.07 -5.30
C LYS A 81 -15.19 -10.82 -4.00
N SER A 82 -15.24 -10.06 -2.92
CA SER A 82 -15.34 -10.64 -1.60
C SER A 82 -16.71 -11.29 -1.47
N PHE A 83 -17.74 -10.80 -2.19
CA PHE A 83 -19.11 -11.34 -2.20
C PHE A 83 -19.88 -11.07 -3.49
N ASP A 84 -20.86 -11.95 -3.74
CA ASP A 84 -22.16 -11.66 -4.35
C ASP A 84 -23.21 -11.82 -3.22
N SER A 85 -23.52 -10.74 -2.50
CA SER A 85 -24.55 -10.79 -1.46
C SER A 85 -25.92 -10.47 -2.07
N LYS A 86 -26.83 -11.45 -1.99
CA LYS A 86 -28.25 -11.25 -2.36
C LYS A 86 -28.90 -10.12 -1.56
N LEU A 87 -28.45 -9.89 -0.31
CA LEU A 87 -28.98 -8.84 0.57
C LEU A 87 -28.67 -7.44 0.05
N PHE A 88 -27.49 -7.25 -0.57
CA PHE A 88 -27.01 -5.93 -0.99
C PHE A 88 -27.14 -5.66 -2.49
N LYS A 89 -27.81 -6.56 -3.25
CA LYS A 89 -28.06 -6.43 -4.70
C LYS A 89 -26.83 -5.91 -5.47
N GLN A 90 -25.68 -6.51 -5.21
CA GLN A 90 -24.43 -6.08 -5.86
C GLN A 90 -24.53 -6.28 -7.38
N LYS A 91 -23.97 -5.35 -8.15
CA LYS A 91 -23.97 -5.46 -9.61
C LYS A 91 -23.14 -6.69 -10.01
N LYS A 92 -23.67 -7.46 -10.97
CA LYS A 92 -22.93 -8.55 -11.64
C LYS A 92 -21.62 -8.00 -12.22
N THR A 93 -20.61 -8.87 -12.35
CA THR A 93 -19.31 -8.53 -12.95
C THR A 93 -19.50 -7.73 -14.22
N VAL A 94 -18.60 -6.79 -14.49
CA VAL A 94 -18.51 -6.22 -15.84
C VAL A 94 -18.38 -7.41 -16.78
N SER A 95 -19.29 -7.55 -17.75
CA SER A 95 -19.26 -8.69 -18.66
C SER A 95 -17.87 -8.76 -19.32
N PRO A 96 -17.35 -9.95 -19.69
CA PRO A 96 -16.08 -10.09 -20.41
C PRO A 96 -15.98 -9.05 -21.52
N TYR A 97 -14.77 -8.51 -21.81
CA TYR A 97 -14.61 -7.35 -22.70
C TYR A 97 -15.45 -7.46 -23.97
N ARG A 98 -15.44 -8.62 -24.63
CA ARG A 98 -16.20 -8.93 -25.87
C ARG A 98 -17.73 -8.81 -25.74
N GLN A 99 -18.27 -8.99 -24.54
CA GLN A 99 -19.70 -8.89 -24.22
C GLN A 99 -20.12 -7.47 -23.80
N GLN A 100 -19.16 -6.59 -23.52
CA GLN A 100 -19.44 -5.22 -23.17
C GLN A 100 -20.03 -4.48 -24.38
N PRO A 101 -21.05 -3.62 -24.21
CA PRO A 101 -21.77 -2.98 -25.33
C PRO A 101 -20.85 -2.23 -26.31
N TYR A 102 -19.72 -1.71 -25.84
CA TYR A 102 -18.74 -0.98 -26.64
C TYR A 102 -17.70 -1.87 -27.35
N ALA A 103 -17.59 -3.15 -26.99
CA ALA A 103 -16.78 -4.11 -27.74
C ALA A 103 -17.57 -4.76 -28.89
N LYS A 104 -18.90 -4.64 -28.88
CA LYS A 104 -19.76 -5.04 -29.99
C LYS A 104 -19.49 -4.12 -31.19
N GLY A 105 -18.73 -4.62 -32.16
CA GLY A 105 -18.45 -3.92 -33.43
C GLY A 105 -16.97 -3.82 -33.80
N LYS A 106 -16.04 -4.07 -32.87
CA LYS A 106 -14.61 -4.18 -33.21
C LYS A 106 -14.30 -5.62 -33.60
N SER A 107 -14.52 -5.91 -34.88
CA SER A 107 -14.29 -7.21 -35.52
C SER A 107 -12.83 -7.64 -35.47
N LYS A 108 -12.60 -8.89 -35.02
CA LYS A 108 -11.75 -9.93 -35.66
C LYS A 108 -10.45 -9.49 -36.35
N GLY A 109 -9.67 -8.62 -35.73
CA GLY A 109 -8.29 -8.31 -36.14
C GLY A 109 -7.31 -8.91 -35.14
N MET A 110 -6.91 -10.16 -35.38
CA MET A 110 -5.74 -10.88 -34.85
C MET A 110 -4.98 -10.23 -33.67
N MET A 111 -5.19 -10.75 -32.45
CA MET A 111 -4.01 -11.07 -31.63
C MET A 111 -3.51 -12.42 -32.13
N ARG A 112 -2.38 -12.40 -32.85
CA ARG A 112 -1.67 -13.61 -33.25
C ARG A 112 -1.21 -14.33 -31.98
N GLU A 113 -1.70 -15.54 -31.80
CA GLU A 113 -1.28 -16.49 -30.80
C GLU A 113 0.20 -16.81 -30.96
N THR A 114 1.02 -16.45 -29.98
CA THR A 114 2.14 -17.29 -29.57
C THR A 114 1.62 -18.21 -28.47
N GLY A 115 1.31 -19.46 -28.84
CA GLY A 115 1.15 -20.61 -27.95
C GLY A 115 0.26 -20.44 -26.72
N TYR A 116 -1.04 -20.65 -26.91
CA TYR A 116 -2.03 -20.95 -25.86
C TYR A 116 -2.35 -19.83 -24.85
N VAL A 117 -3.08 -18.81 -25.29
CA VAL A 117 -3.85 -17.98 -24.36
C VAL A 117 -5.20 -18.66 -24.14
N ALA A 118 -5.36 -19.34 -23.00
CA ALA A 118 -6.63 -19.93 -22.60
C ALA A 118 -7.76 -18.86 -22.68
N ASP A 119 -8.91 -19.22 -23.26
CA ASP A 119 -10.12 -18.38 -23.29
C ASP A 119 -10.45 -17.93 -21.86
N GLU A 120 -10.71 -16.64 -21.61
CA GLU A 120 -11.15 -16.13 -20.30
C GLU A 120 -12.34 -16.93 -19.73
N ARG A 121 -13.15 -17.54 -20.60
CA ARG A 121 -14.23 -18.48 -20.22
C ARG A 121 -13.77 -19.71 -19.43
N GLN A 122 -12.49 -20.11 -19.52
CA GLN A 122 -11.93 -21.17 -18.67
C GLN A 122 -11.67 -20.72 -17.23
N TYR A 123 -11.64 -19.41 -16.96
CA TYR A 123 -11.54 -18.83 -15.62
C TYR A 123 -12.89 -18.36 -15.08
N ASP A 124 -13.87 -18.15 -15.95
CA ASP A 124 -15.29 -17.92 -15.64
C ASP A 124 -16.07 -19.25 -15.46
N ARG A 125 -15.49 -20.26 -14.79
CA ARG A 125 -16.15 -21.56 -14.58
C ARG A 125 -17.22 -21.46 -13.49
N VAL A 126 -18.35 -20.89 -13.88
CA VAL A 126 -19.65 -20.95 -13.16
C VAL A 126 -20.37 -22.26 -13.50
N ASP A 127 -19.65 -23.37 -13.70
CA ASP A 127 -20.25 -24.69 -13.73
C ASP A 127 -20.25 -25.23 -12.31
N GLY A 128 -21.45 -25.29 -11.72
CA GLY A 128 -21.74 -25.41 -10.29
C GLY A 128 -21.25 -26.66 -9.56
N ASP A 129 -20.40 -27.49 -10.17
CA ASP A 129 -19.95 -28.77 -9.58
C ASP A 129 -18.47 -28.75 -9.14
N ASN A 130 -17.62 -27.85 -9.65
CA ASN A 130 -16.17 -27.92 -9.40
C ASN A 130 -15.64 -26.95 -8.33
N TYR A 131 -16.38 -25.90 -7.96
CA TYR A 131 -15.88 -24.86 -7.05
C TYR A 131 -15.71 -25.32 -5.58
N LEU A 132 -16.25 -26.50 -5.23
CA LEU A 132 -16.17 -27.09 -3.88
C LEU A 132 -15.18 -28.27 -3.79
N THR A 133 -14.57 -28.68 -4.90
CA THR A 133 -13.63 -29.80 -4.84
C THR A 133 -12.34 -29.35 -4.15
N THR A 134 -12.11 -29.90 -2.96
CA THR A 134 -10.87 -29.72 -2.24
C THR A 134 -9.85 -30.69 -2.81
N VAL A 135 -8.74 -30.19 -3.38
CA VAL A 135 -7.65 -31.06 -3.83
C VAL A 135 -6.99 -31.76 -2.67
N THR A 136 -6.53 -32.98 -2.91
CA THR A 136 -5.90 -33.81 -1.87
C THR A 136 -4.39 -33.62 -1.78
N SER A 137 -3.75 -33.07 -2.83
CA SER A 137 -2.31 -32.85 -2.88
C SER A 137 -1.93 -31.50 -3.51
N GLN A 138 -0.70 -31.06 -3.22
CA GLN A 138 -0.07 -29.89 -3.85
C GLN A 138 0.04 -30.06 -5.38
N GLU A 139 0.43 -31.24 -5.83
CA GLU A 139 0.60 -31.57 -7.24
C GLU A 139 -0.74 -31.50 -8.00
N GLU A 140 -1.83 -32.01 -7.40
CA GLU A 140 -3.17 -31.91 -7.98
C GLU A 140 -3.62 -30.45 -8.09
N PHE A 141 -3.30 -29.61 -7.09
CA PHE A 141 -3.57 -28.18 -7.15
C PHE A 141 -2.80 -27.52 -8.29
N GLU A 142 -1.48 -27.70 -8.34
CA GLU A 142 -0.59 -27.07 -9.32
C GLU A 142 -0.90 -27.52 -10.75
N ALA A 143 -1.29 -28.79 -10.96
CA ALA A 143 -1.72 -29.29 -12.26
C ALA A 143 -2.98 -28.60 -12.81
N THR A 144 -3.75 -27.91 -11.96
CA THR A 144 -4.93 -27.13 -12.38
C THR A 144 -4.62 -25.67 -12.67
N ILE A 145 -3.40 -25.21 -12.40
CA ILE A 145 -2.97 -23.83 -12.58
C ILE A 145 -2.33 -23.69 -13.96
N PRO A 146 -2.83 -22.79 -14.83
CA PRO A 146 -2.20 -22.51 -16.12
C PRO A 146 -0.79 -21.94 -15.96
N ASN A 147 0.09 -22.16 -16.94
CA ASN A 147 1.47 -21.68 -16.89
C ASN A 147 1.57 -20.15 -16.89
N GLU A 148 0.56 -19.48 -17.44
CA GLU A 148 0.44 -18.02 -17.46
C GLU A 148 -0.06 -17.45 -16.12
N ASP A 149 -0.53 -18.31 -15.21
CA ASP A 149 -1.02 -17.86 -13.92
C ASP A 149 0.11 -17.23 -13.10
N PRO A 150 -0.12 -16.05 -12.51
CA PRO A 150 0.97 -15.39 -11.84
C PRO A 150 1.43 -16.10 -10.53
N TYR A 151 0.69 -17.09 -9.98
CA TYR A 151 1.17 -17.98 -8.90
C TYR A 151 2.28 -18.87 -9.45
N TYR A 152 2.03 -19.48 -10.62
CA TYR A 152 2.97 -20.34 -11.29
C TYR A 152 4.21 -19.54 -11.73
N GLN A 153 4.00 -18.38 -12.35
CA GLN A 153 5.10 -17.52 -12.75
C GLN A 153 5.92 -17.00 -11.56
N GLU A 154 5.31 -16.70 -10.41
CA GLU A 154 6.05 -16.27 -9.21
C GLU A 154 6.94 -17.37 -8.62
N ARG A 155 6.56 -18.63 -8.77
CA ARG A 155 7.40 -19.78 -8.36
C ARG A 155 8.51 -20.08 -9.35
N GLN A 156 8.29 -19.85 -10.65
CA GLN A 156 9.31 -20.09 -11.68
C GLN A 156 10.34 -18.95 -11.76
N ASN A 157 9.92 -17.72 -11.50
CA ASN A 157 10.80 -16.56 -11.57
C ASN A 157 11.63 -16.42 -10.29
N LYS A 158 12.93 -16.71 -10.40
CA LYS A 158 13.88 -16.49 -9.30
C LYS A 158 14.11 -15.02 -8.99
N VAL A 159 13.86 -14.13 -9.95
CA VAL A 159 14.03 -12.68 -9.80
C VAL A 159 12.74 -12.00 -10.20
N LEU A 160 12.25 -11.15 -9.32
CA LEU A 160 11.14 -10.25 -9.57
C LEU A 160 11.62 -8.84 -9.32
N ALA A 161 11.26 -7.91 -10.19
CA ALA A 161 11.56 -6.51 -10.03
C ALA A 161 10.29 -5.69 -10.23
N GLY A 162 10.25 -4.49 -9.66
CA GLY A 162 9.18 -3.53 -9.88
C GLY A 162 9.64 -2.12 -9.53
N ALA A 163 8.85 -1.14 -9.96
CA ALA A 163 9.07 0.27 -9.68
C ALA A 163 7.74 0.98 -9.41
N ALA A 164 7.73 1.97 -8.52
CA ALA A 164 6.66 2.96 -8.46
C ALA A 164 7.24 4.34 -8.48
N PHE A 165 6.62 5.19 -9.27
CA PHE A 165 6.96 6.58 -9.38
C PHE A 165 5.76 7.41 -8.95
N ARG A 166 6.00 8.42 -8.12
CA ARG A 166 4.97 9.37 -7.71
C ARG A 166 5.47 10.79 -7.85
N LEU A 167 4.67 11.58 -8.55
CA LEU A 167 4.85 13.01 -8.72
C LEU A 167 3.71 13.73 -8.02
N LEU A 168 4.03 14.79 -7.28
CA LEU A 168 3.06 15.66 -6.65
C LEU A 168 3.26 17.10 -7.10
N ASN A 169 2.17 17.73 -7.49
CA ASN A 169 2.05 19.16 -7.68
C ASN A 169 1.16 19.72 -6.55
N LEU A 170 1.71 20.64 -5.76
CA LEU A 170 0.99 21.38 -4.73
C LEU A 170 0.87 22.84 -5.17
N GLN A 171 -0.36 23.30 -5.35
CA GLN A 171 -0.67 24.70 -5.59
C GLN A 171 -1.23 25.32 -4.29
N ASP A 172 -0.41 26.11 -3.62
CA ASP A 172 -0.79 26.88 -2.43
C ASP A 172 -1.60 28.10 -2.86
N LEU A 173 -2.89 28.09 -2.50
CA LEU A 173 -3.84 29.12 -2.89
C LEU A 173 -3.70 30.37 -2.01
N SER A 174 -3.20 30.23 -0.79
CA SER A 174 -2.99 31.35 0.12
C SER A 174 -1.84 32.25 -0.37
N ASN A 175 -0.80 31.63 -0.94
CA ASN A 175 0.40 32.33 -1.40
C ASN A 175 0.52 32.43 -2.93
N ASN A 176 -0.46 31.91 -3.68
CA ASN A 176 -0.43 31.77 -5.13
C ASN A 176 0.88 31.18 -5.66
N SER A 177 1.41 30.17 -4.96
CA SER A 177 2.64 29.48 -5.32
C SER A 177 2.34 28.04 -5.72
N ALA A 178 3.14 27.48 -6.62
CA ALA A 178 3.02 26.11 -7.04
C ALA A 178 4.37 25.42 -6.98
N GLN A 179 4.40 24.21 -6.43
CA GLN A 179 5.59 23.40 -6.33
C GLN A 179 5.32 22.01 -6.86
N THR A 180 6.23 21.53 -7.70
CA THR A 180 6.21 20.14 -8.19
C THR A 180 7.44 19.43 -7.67
N PHE A 181 7.25 18.24 -7.12
CA PHE A 181 8.36 17.42 -6.63
C PHE A 181 8.03 15.93 -6.75
N ILE A 182 9.07 15.11 -6.80
CA ILE A 182 8.95 13.66 -6.79
C ILE A 182 8.70 13.26 -5.35
N MET A 183 7.53 12.70 -5.04
CA MET A 183 7.27 12.20 -3.67
C MET A 183 8.14 10.99 -3.37
N ASN A 184 8.20 10.06 -4.32
CA ASN A 184 9.08 8.91 -4.30
C ASN A 184 9.18 8.28 -5.70
N ALA A 185 10.36 7.76 -6.03
CA ALA A 185 10.56 6.76 -7.06
C ALA A 185 11.19 5.55 -6.36
N ASP A 186 10.39 4.52 -6.12
CA ASP A 186 10.82 3.31 -5.43
C ASP A 186 11.12 2.24 -6.50
N MET A 187 12.23 1.52 -6.35
CA MET A 187 12.61 0.38 -7.18
C MET A 187 12.88 -0.81 -6.27
N GLY A 188 12.23 -1.94 -6.52
CA GLY A 188 12.34 -3.14 -5.71
C GLY A 188 12.82 -4.33 -6.53
N VAL A 189 13.66 -5.16 -5.93
CA VAL A 189 14.06 -6.48 -6.46
C VAL A 189 13.87 -7.53 -5.37
N ARG A 190 13.25 -8.65 -5.71
CA ARG A 190 13.14 -9.86 -4.90
C ARG A 190 13.86 -10.99 -5.61
N TYR A 191 14.78 -11.64 -4.91
CA TYR A 191 15.50 -12.82 -5.35
C TYR A 191 15.11 -14.05 -4.52
N LYS A 192 14.73 -15.14 -5.17
CA LYS A 192 14.29 -16.41 -4.55
C LYS A 192 15.29 -17.53 -4.89
N PRO A 193 16.38 -17.71 -4.12
CA PRO A 193 17.41 -18.69 -4.45
C PRO A 193 16.90 -20.14 -4.50
N THR A 194 15.97 -20.50 -3.61
CA THR A 194 15.38 -21.85 -3.52
C THR A 194 14.06 -21.98 -4.28
N GLY A 195 13.60 -20.93 -4.98
CA GLY A 195 12.32 -20.89 -5.70
C GLY A 195 11.08 -20.79 -4.81
N GLU A 196 11.10 -21.39 -3.62
CA GLU A 196 9.89 -21.52 -2.78
C GLU A 196 9.91 -20.63 -1.54
N TYR A 197 10.78 -20.90 -0.56
CA TYR A 197 10.64 -20.39 0.80
C TYR A 197 11.55 -19.23 1.16
N VAL A 198 12.67 -19.04 0.45
CA VAL A 198 13.68 -18.05 0.82
C VAL A 198 13.61 -16.90 -0.16
N SER A 199 13.47 -15.69 0.37
CA SER A 199 13.42 -14.46 -0.39
C SER A 199 14.41 -13.44 0.16
N LEU A 200 15.26 -12.90 -0.71
CA LEU A 200 16.04 -11.70 -0.45
C LEU A 200 15.33 -10.53 -1.15
N VAL A 201 14.96 -9.50 -0.40
CA VAL A 201 14.28 -8.32 -0.94
C VAL A 201 15.13 -7.09 -0.70
N HIS A 202 15.31 -6.27 -1.73
CA HIS A 202 15.91 -4.96 -1.64
C HIS A 202 15.02 -3.94 -2.35
N GLU A 203 14.69 -2.86 -1.67
CA GLU A 203 13.98 -1.70 -2.22
C GLU A 203 14.87 -0.47 -2.06
N ALA A 204 15.17 0.19 -3.17
CA ALA A 204 15.77 1.52 -3.20
C ALA A 204 14.66 2.57 -3.35
N ARG A 205 14.85 3.74 -2.73
CA ARG A 205 13.94 4.87 -2.84
C ARG A 205 14.71 6.13 -3.21
N PHE A 206 14.30 6.77 -4.30
CA PHE A 206 14.64 8.14 -4.63
C PHE A 206 13.48 9.02 -4.18
N PHE A 207 13.75 10.18 -3.57
CA PHE A 207 12.67 11.02 -3.04
C PHE A 207 13.06 12.50 -3.08
N GLY A 208 12.08 13.35 -3.32
CA GLY A 208 12.23 14.80 -3.22
C GLY A 208 11.73 15.33 -1.89
N GLN A 209 12.35 16.40 -1.42
CA GLN A 209 11.86 17.18 -0.28
C GLN A 209 10.98 18.33 -0.76
N PHE A 210 10.02 18.73 0.08
CA PHE A 210 9.18 19.91 -0.15
C PHE A 210 9.95 21.25 -0.03
N THR A 211 11.28 21.24 0.00
CA THR A 211 12.13 22.43 0.23
C THR A 211 12.33 23.33 -0.98
N GLY A 212 11.61 23.10 -2.09
CA GLY A 212 11.75 23.88 -3.32
C GLY A 212 13.01 23.56 -4.13
N ALA A 213 13.76 22.51 -3.75
CA ALA A 213 14.95 22.07 -4.46
C ALA A 213 14.63 21.73 -5.93
N PRO A 214 15.50 22.10 -6.89
CA PRO A 214 15.40 21.67 -8.28
C PRO A 214 15.22 20.14 -8.43
N LEU A 215 14.47 19.71 -9.44
CA LEU A 215 14.12 18.29 -9.66
C LEU A 215 15.35 17.38 -9.80
N ASP A 216 16.43 17.89 -10.40
CA ASP A 216 17.71 17.20 -10.54
C ASP A 216 18.40 16.95 -9.19
N GLN A 217 18.28 17.89 -8.24
CA GLN A 217 18.79 17.68 -6.87
C GLN A 217 17.94 16.68 -6.10
N GLN A 218 16.62 16.65 -6.33
CA GLN A 218 15.72 15.67 -5.71
C GLN A 218 16.05 14.23 -6.13
N LEU A 219 16.41 14.01 -7.41
CA LEU A 219 16.77 12.68 -7.90
C LEU A 219 18.12 12.17 -7.38
N ASN A 220 18.99 13.06 -6.88
CA ASN A 220 20.26 12.67 -6.29
C ASN A 220 20.12 12.19 -4.84
N GLN A 221 18.96 12.41 -4.21
CA GLN A 221 18.65 11.88 -2.88
C GLN A 221 18.06 10.48 -3.03
N TRP A 222 18.87 9.47 -2.68
CA TRP A 222 18.44 8.09 -2.64
C TRP A 222 18.81 7.48 -1.29
N GLN A 223 18.03 6.48 -0.87
CA GLN A 223 18.31 5.67 0.30
C GLN A 223 17.84 4.25 0.05
N SER A 224 18.35 3.29 0.82
CA SER A 224 17.68 1.99 0.92
C SER A 224 16.37 2.20 1.68
N ARG A 225 15.26 1.73 1.11
CA ARG A 225 13.95 1.70 1.76
C ARG A 225 13.79 0.41 2.57
N SER A 226 14.27 -0.70 2.02
CA SER A 226 14.27 -1.98 2.72
C SER A 226 15.34 -2.92 2.15
N LEU A 227 15.91 -3.76 3.01
CA LEU A 227 16.81 -4.85 2.68
C LEU A 227 16.61 -5.97 3.69
N TYR A 228 15.96 -7.06 3.32
CA TYR A 228 15.68 -8.14 4.27
C TYR A 228 15.72 -9.52 3.63
N LEU A 229 16.04 -10.51 4.46
CA LEU A 229 15.82 -11.92 4.17
C LEU A 229 14.47 -12.33 4.77
N MET A 230 13.72 -13.13 4.05
CA MET A 230 12.44 -13.66 4.48
C MET A 230 12.39 -15.16 4.21
N VAL A 231 12.00 -15.92 5.23
CA VAL A 231 11.56 -17.30 5.12
C VAL A 231 10.04 -17.30 5.17
N ASP A 232 9.43 -17.81 4.13
CA ASP A 232 8.11 -17.43 3.69
C ASP A 232 7.35 -18.72 3.25
N ASP A 233 6.01 -18.70 3.11
CA ASP A 233 5.18 -19.88 2.80
C ASP A 233 5.19 -21.03 3.85
N LEU A 234 5.49 -20.73 5.12
CA LEU A 234 5.46 -21.70 6.23
C LEU A 234 4.02 -22.10 6.61
N PRO A 235 3.78 -23.21 7.34
CA PRO A 235 2.45 -23.61 7.84
C PRO A 235 1.61 -22.45 8.36
N TYR A 236 0.31 -22.46 8.04
CA TYR A 236 -0.63 -21.38 8.35
C TYR A 236 -0.31 -20.03 7.67
N ASN A 237 0.39 -20.06 6.55
CA ASN A 237 0.94 -18.89 5.85
C ASN A 237 1.76 -18.02 6.80
N THR A 238 2.67 -18.67 7.53
CA THR A 238 3.58 -18.00 8.45
C THR A 238 4.81 -17.52 7.68
N PHE A 239 5.42 -16.43 8.13
CA PHE A 239 6.69 -15.93 7.64
C PHE A 239 7.57 -15.49 8.80
N VAL A 240 8.87 -15.58 8.60
CA VAL A 240 9.90 -14.96 9.44
C VAL A 240 10.73 -14.08 8.54
N MET A 241 10.99 -12.84 8.95
CA MET A 241 11.83 -11.92 8.20
C MET A 241 12.80 -11.20 9.11
N GLY A 242 13.99 -10.91 8.60
CA GLY A 242 15.03 -10.20 9.32
C GLY A 242 15.80 -9.29 8.38
N GLY A 243 16.08 -8.08 8.85
CA GLY A 243 16.88 -7.13 8.11
C GLY A 243 16.45 -5.70 8.39
N PHE A 244 16.52 -4.89 7.36
CA PHE A 244 16.29 -3.47 7.37
C PHE A 244 14.95 -3.16 6.69
N TYR A 245 13.96 -2.66 7.44
CA TYR A 245 12.65 -2.27 6.92
C TYR A 245 11.87 -1.45 7.94
N ARG A 246 10.74 -0.87 7.51
CA ARG A 246 9.78 -0.21 8.40
C ARG A 246 8.68 -1.20 8.84
N PRO A 247 8.61 -1.61 10.11
CA PRO A 247 7.47 -2.40 10.62
C PRO A 247 6.13 -1.74 10.30
N LEU A 248 5.08 -2.56 10.18
CA LEU A 248 3.74 -2.05 9.88
C LEU A 248 3.23 -1.18 11.04
N PHE A 249 2.74 0.02 10.70
CA PHE A 249 1.98 0.85 11.61
C PHE A 249 0.83 1.55 10.89
N GLY A 250 -0.40 1.21 11.30
CA GLY A 250 -1.62 1.75 10.73
C GLY A 250 -1.80 1.48 9.23
N ASN A 251 -2.69 2.24 8.60
CA ASN A 251 -2.90 2.13 7.16
C ASN A 251 -1.87 3.00 6.43
N ASP A 252 -1.03 2.40 5.59
CA ASP A 252 -0.10 3.17 4.77
C ASP A 252 -0.90 3.89 3.66
N HIS A 253 -0.79 5.22 3.61
CA HIS A 253 -1.52 6.04 2.66
C HIS A 253 -0.54 6.76 1.73
N PRO A 254 -0.71 6.74 0.41
CA PRO A 254 0.30 7.28 -0.49
C PRO A 254 0.42 8.80 -0.45
N ASP A 255 -0.61 9.51 0.03
CA ASP A 255 -0.58 10.96 0.23
C ASP A 255 0.28 11.34 1.45
N HIS A 256 1.37 12.05 1.20
CA HIS A 256 2.30 12.53 2.23
C HIS A 256 1.77 13.77 2.97
N THR A 257 0.72 14.42 2.43
CA THR A 257 0.07 15.57 3.07
C THR A 257 -1.03 15.17 4.05
N ARG A 258 -1.28 13.88 4.25
CA ARG A 258 -2.28 13.39 5.22
C ARG A 258 -1.85 13.67 6.66
N LEU A 259 -2.75 14.30 7.42
CA LEU A 259 -2.51 14.68 8.81
C LEU A 259 -2.06 13.49 9.67
N SER A 260 -2.71 12.34 9.54
CA SER A 260 -2.32 11.15 10.32
C SER A 260 -0.89 10.69 10.05
N ARG A 261 -0.38 10.83 8.81
CA ARG A 261 1.01 10.51 8.49
C ARG A 261 1.98 11.55 9.02
N ARG A 262 1.63 12.84 8.98
CA ARG A 262 2.44 13.91 9.58
C ARG A 262 2.59 13.72 11.09
N ILE A 263 1.50 13.37 11.78
CA ILE A 263 1.53 13.04 13.21
C ILE A 263 2.43 11.84 13.49
N ILE A 264 2.25 10.71 12.79
CA ILE A 264 3.14 9.54 12.94
C ILE A 264 4.61 9.91 12.69
N SER A 265 4.86 10.72 11.67
CA SER A 265 6.22 11.18 11.34
C SER A 265 6.81 12.01 12.47
N SER A 266 6.09 13.01 12.98
CA SER A 266 6.54 13.82 14.11
C SER A 266 6.74 13.00 15.37
N THR A 267 5.89 12.01 15.64
CA THR A 267 6.05 11.09 16.78
C THR A 267 7.34 10.29 16.68
N LEU A 268 7.69 9.78 15.50
CA LEU A 268 8.84 8.89 15.33
C LEU A 268 10.15 9.62 15.03
N THR A 269 10.11 10.81 14.43
CA THR A 269 11.31 11.52 13.94
C THR A 269 11.44 12.95 14.49
N GLY A 270 10.41 13.46 15.18
CA GLY A 270 10.34 14.87 15.56
C GLY A 270 10.02 15.82 14.40
N ASN A 271 9.88 15.33 13.16
CA ASN A 271 9.62 16.16 11.98
C ASN A 271 8.43 15.63 11.15
N PRO A 272 7.38 16.44 10.91
CA PRO A 272 6.22 16.00 10.13
C PRO A 272 6.54 15.71 8.65
N SER A 273 7.67 16.22 8.15
CA SER A 273 8.09 16.09 6.74
C SER A 273 8.96 14.86 6.45
N GLN A 274 9.35 14.08 7.46
CA GLN A 274 10.28 12.95 7.34
C GLN A 274 9.62 11.58 7.31
N SER A 275 8.33 11.50 6.92
CA SER A 275 7.52 10.28 7.01
C SER A 275 8.06 9.08 6.20
N TYR A 276 9.00 9.34 5.30
CA TYR A 276 9.62 8.37 4.39
C TYR A 276 11.03 7.93 4.81
N LEU A 277 11.61 8.51 5.86
CA LEU A 277 12.96 8.19 6.40
C LEU A 277 12.91 7.21 7.59
N ILE A 278 11.75 6.65 7.88
CA ILE A 278 11.53 5.82 9.07
C ILE A 278 11.83 4.37 8.73
N ASN A 279 13.04 3.89 9.04
CA ASN A 279 13.44 2.50 8.83
C ASN A 279 14.23 1.95 10.02
N TYR A 280 14.09 0.65 10.27
CA TYR A 280 14.67 -0.02 11.42
C TYR A 280 15.37 -1.31 11.02
N LYS A 281 16.38 -1.71 11.79
CA LYS A 281 16.79 -3.10 11.87
C LYS A 281 15.75 -3.83 12.72
N ALA A 282 15.09 -4.82 12.13
CA ALA A 282 14.01 -5.52 12.78
C ALA A 282 13.97 -7.01 12.41
N ILE A 283 13.46 -7.81 13.34
CA ILE A 283 13.12 -9.22 13.13
C ILE A 283 11.63 -9.36 13.33
N GLY A 284 10.94 -9.94 12.36
CA GLY A 284 9.51 -10.09 12.34
C GLY A 284 9.08 -11.52 12.18
N ILE A 285 8.01 -11.90 12.86
CA ILE A 285 7.25 -13.11 12.60
C ILE A 285 5.79 -12.73 12.37
N GLY A 286 5.16 -13.32 11.36
CA GLY A 286 3.76 -13.06 11.08
C GLY A 286 3.07 -14.28 10.51
N THR A 287 1.76 -14.32 10.65
CA THR A 287 0.92 -15.42 10.16
C THR A 287 -0.41 -14.89 9.66
N ALA A 288 -0.94 -15.57 8.65
CA ALA A 288 -2.23 -15.22 8.09
C ALA A 288 -2.93 -16.39 7.40
N PRO A 289 -3.53 -17.29 8.18
CA PRO A 289 -4.23 -18.46 7.66
C PRO A 289 -5.61 -18.11 7.09
N ASN A 290 -5.74 -17.02 6.31
CA ASN A 290 -6.95 -16.41 5.71
C ASN A 290 -7.52 -15.22 6.53
N VAL A 291 -8.00 -15.46 7.76
CA VAL A 291 -8.26 -14.46 8.80
C VAL A 291 -8.57 -15.20 10.12
N PRO A 292 -8.14 -14.72 11.30
CA PRO A 292 -7.42 -13.47 11.58
C PRO A 292 -5.99 -13.48 11.06
N TYR A 293 -5.34 -12.33 11.12
CA TYR A 293 -3.90 -12.25 10.94
C TYR A 293 -3.21 -11.54 12.09
N ALA A 294 -1.95 -11.91 12.30
CA ALA A 294 -1.11 -11.26 13.29
C ALA A 294 0.34 -11.20 12.82
N ASN A 295 1.05 -10.16 13.22
CA ASN A 295 2.50 -10.14 13.15
C ASN A 295 3.10 -9.38 14.33
N LEU A 296 4.33 -9.73 14.66
CA LEU A 296 5.14 -9.13 15.70
C LEU A 296 6.50 -8.82 15.10
N HIS A 297 6.96 -7.59 15.29
CA HIS A 297 8.28 -7.13 14.89
C HIS A 297 9.03 -6.65 16.11
N VAL A 298 10.25 -7.13 16.33
CA VAL A 298 11.19 -6.62 17.33
C VAL A 298 12.11 -5.62 16.64
N ILE A 299 12.14 -4.40 17.16
CA ILE A 299 13.00 -3.30 16.70
C ILE A 299 14.31 -3.37 17.48
N GLN A 300 15.45 -3.27 16.78
CA GLN A 300 16.78 -3.35 17.39
C GLN A 300 17.56 -2.04 17.30
N ASN A 301 17.54 -1.39 16.13
CA ASN A 301 18.19 -0.09 15.93
C ASN A 301 17.43 0.69 14.86
N GLN A 302 17.35 2.02 15.01
CA GLN A 302 16.96 2.90 13.92
C GLN A 302 18.16 3.09 12.99
N VAL A 303 17.94 3.02 11.67
CA VAL A 303 19.02 3.32 10.73
C VAL A 303 18.91 4.78 10.35
N ASP A 304 19.76 5.59 10.98
CA ASP A 304 19.98 6.96 10.59
C ASP A 304 21.39 7.06 9.98
N GLU A 305 21.49 7.59 8.76
CA GLU A 305 22.78 7.80 8.09
C GLU A 305 23.66 8.79 8.85
N THR A 306 23.06 9.67 9.65
CA THR A 306 23.77 10.69 10.43
C THR A 306 24.19 10.21 11.82
N ASN A 307 23.49 9.22 12.38
CA ASN A 307 23.82 8.64 13.68
C ASN A 307 23.63 7.11 13.68
N PRO A 308 24.66 6.34 13.26
CA PRO A 308 24.59 4.88 13.18
C PRO A 308 24.52 4.19 14.55
N LEU A 309 24.62 4.94 15.66
CA LEU A 309 24.61 4.44 17.04
C LEU A 309 23.28 4.66 17.76
N ASN A 310 22.20 5.01 17.04
CA ASN A 310 20.90 5.15 17.69
C ASN A 310 20.33 3.77 18.07
N ASP A 311 20.59 3.34 19.31
CA ASP A 311 20.18 2.06 19.91
C ASP A 311 18.67 2.04 20.21
N THR A 312 17.85 2.33 19.21
CA THR A 312 16.39 2.26 19.33
C THR A 312 15.94 0.81 19.45
N SER A 313 15.39 0.43 20.60
CA SER A 313 14.80 -0.89 20.82
C SER A 313 13.29 -0.81 20.98
N GLY A 314 12.58 -1.89 20.70
CA GLY A 314 11.13 -1.89 20.83
C GLY A 314 10.43 -3.05 20.15
N PHE A 315 9.12 -2.95 20.03
CA PHE A 315 8.35 -3.90 19.25
C PHE A 315 7.08 -3.28 18.66
N VAL A 316 6.58 -3.95 17.62
CA VAL A 316 5.37 -3.58 16.91
C VAL A 316 4.52 -4.82 16.73
N ALA A 317 3.29 -4.79 17.21
CA ALA A 317 2.35 -5.88 17.11
C ALA A 317 1.15 -5.44 16.28
N ASN A 318 0.78 -6.26 15.30
CA ASN A 318 -0.38 -6.02 14.45
C ASN A 318 -1.35 -7.19 14.57
N LEU A 319 -2.64 -6.88 14.63
CA LEU A 319 -3.73 -7.83 14.57
C LEU A 319 -4.75 -7.32 13.55
N GLY A 320 -5.25 -8.19 12.68
CA GLY A 320 -6.32 -7.81 11.79
C GLY A 320 -7.37 -8.88 11.57
N LEU A 321 -8.59 -8.40 11.43
CA LEU A 321 -9.81 -9.17 11.19
C LEU A 321 -10.44 -8.72 9.88
N ARG A 322 -11.16 -9.63 9.25
CA ARG A 322 -11.87 -9.38 8.00
C ARG A 322 -13.20 -10.09 8.08
N PHE A 323 -14.25 -9.28 7.95
CA PHE A 323 -15.62 -9.73 7.94
C PHE A 323 -16.05 -9.76 6.49
N VAL A 324 -15.67 -10.84 5.81
CA VAL A 324 -15.86 -10.95 4.36
C VAL A 324 -17.34 -10.68 4.03
N THR A 325 -18.30 -11.26 4.76
CA THR A 325 -19.76 -11.11 4.56
C THR A 325 -20.24 -9.66 4.64
N LEU A 326 -19.57 -8.85 5.46
CA LEU A 326 -19.91 -7.43 5.66
C LEU A 326 -19.13 -6.51 4.72
N GLY A 327 -18.17 -7.04 3.95
CA GLY A 327 -17.24 -6.22 3.17
C GLY A 327 -16.38 -5.32 4.08
N ALA A 328 -16.11 -5.75 5.31
CA ALA A 328 -15.44 -4.94 6.31
C ALA A 328 -14.13 -5.58 6.80
N SER A 329 -13.22 -4.75 7.28
CA SER A 329 -12.00 -5.19 7.96
C SER A 329 -11.63 -4.26 9.10
N LEU A 330 -10.98 -4.85 10.11
CA LEU A 330 -10.45 -4.19 11.28
C LEU A 330 -8.95 -4.47 11.33
N ASN A 331 -8.13 -3.45 11.49
CA ASN A 331 -6.72 -3.59 11.83
C ASN A 331 -6.46 -2.83 13.13
N TYR A 332 -5.71 -3.45 14.02
CA TYR A 332 -5.16 -2.83 15.20
C TYR A 332 -3.64 -2.95 15.15
N THR A 333 -2.95 -1.84 15.40
CA THR A 333 -1.50 -1.83 15.59
C THR A 333 -1.14 -1.27 16.96
N TYR A 334 -0.18 -1.90 17.62
CA TYR A 334 0.50 -1.39 18.79
C TYR A 334 1.99 -1.21 18.48
N TRP A 335 2.55 -0.07 18.86
CA TRP A 335 3.96 0.27 18.71
C TRP A 335 4.53 0.74 20.04
N GLN A 336 5.66 0.18 20.45
CA GLN A 336 6.44 0.68 21.56
C GLN A 336 7.90 0.73 21.14
N GLN A 337 8.55 1.86 21.34
CA GLN A 337 10.00 1.99 21.15
C GLN A 337 10.61 2.86 22.25
N GLU A 338 11.86 2.60 22.54
CA GLU A 338 12.72 3.35 23.46
C GLU A 338 14.00 3.68 22.70
N THR A 339 14.40 4.94 22.76
CA THR A 339 15.56 5.49 22.05
C THR A 339 16.48 6.14 23.08
N PRO A 340 17.62 5.51 23.40
CA PRO A 340 18.63 6.11 24.26
C PRO A 340 19.13 7.41 23.65
N GLN A 341 19.37 8.42 24.47
CA GLN A 341 19.93 9.70 24.03
C GLN A 341 21.19 10.00 24.84
N GLU A 342 22.30 10.37 24.17
CA GLU A 342 23.63 10.46 24.80
C GLU A 342 23.69 11.45 25.99
N ASP A 343 22.86 12.50 25.98
CA ASP A 343 22.90 13.59 26.98
C ASP A 343 21.57 13.82 27.73
N THR A 344 20.53 13.00 27.49
CA THR A 344 19.22 13.14 28.15
C THR A 344 18.61 11.78 28.45
N ARG A 345 17.63 11.72 29.37
CA ARG A 345 16.85 10.49 29.60
C ARG A 345 16.25 9.99 28.28
N ASP A 346 16.12 8.67 28.17
CA ASP A 346 15.62 7.96 27.00
C ASP A 346 14.29 8.53 26.48
N THR A 347 14.16 8.62 25.14
CA THR A 347 12.87 8.93 24.51
C THR A 347 12.05 7.66 24.40
N ARG A 348 10.88 7.64 25.02
CA ARG A 348 9.92 6.53 24.93
C ARG A 348 8.73 6.92 24.08
N VAL A 349 8.41 6.10 23.09
CA VAL A 349 7.26 6.29 22.21
C VAL A 349 6.32 5.10 22.34
N LEU A 350 5.05 5.39 22.59
CA LEU A 350 3.96 4.43 22.63
C LEU A 350 2.91 4.90 21.61
N MET A 351 2.50 4.02 20.69
CA MET A 351 1.41 4.33 19.76
C MET A 351 0.42 3.19 19.61
N HIS A 352 -0.82 3.56 19.40
CA HIS A 352 -1.94 2.69 19.06
C HIS A 352 -2.55 3.17 17.75
N ASN A 353 -2.91 2.25 16.88
CA ASN A 353 -3.73 2.53 15.69
C ASN A 353 -4.90 1.55 15.67
N LEU A 354 -6.09 2.06 15.38
CA LEU A 354 -7.28 1.27 15.05
C LEU A 354 -7.80 1.75 13.70
N TYR A 355 -7.83 0.86 12.72
CA TYR A 355 -8.37 1.15 11.40
C TYR A 355 -9.53 0.20 11.08
N LEU A 356 -10.71 0.79 10.88
CA LEU A 356 -11.92 0.10 10.45
C LEU A 356 -12.26 0.56 9.05
N THR A 357 -12.45 -0.36 8.11
CA THR A 357 -12.94 -0.03 6.76
C THR A 357 -14.09 -0.93 6.39
N SER A 358 -15.04 -0.41 5.61
CA SER A 358 -16.19 -1.13 5.11
C SER A 358 -16.54 -0.67 3.69
N THR A 359 -16.92 -1.62 2.85
CA THR A 359 -17.43 -1.36 1.50
C THR A 359 -18.91 -1.71 1.46
N PHE A 360 -19.75 -0.71 1.22
CA PHE A 360 -21.19 -0.90 1.18
C PHE A 360 -21.64 -1.25 -0.25
N GLY A 361 -22.46 -2.29 -0.39
CA GLY A 361 -22.84 -2.85 -1.70
C GLY A 361 -23.64 -1.92 -2.62
N PHE A 362 -24.17 -0.81 -2.10
CA PHE A 362 -24.83 0.21 -2.90
C PHE A 362 -23.78 1.13 -3.55
N ASN A 363 -23.54 0.93 -4.85
CA ASN A 363 -22.80 1.85 -5.74
C ASN A 363 -21.30 2.06 -5.44
N GLY A 364 -20.61 1.12 -4.79
CA GLY A 364 -19.15 1.24 -4.59
C GLY A 364 -18.79 2.42 -3.69
N PHE A 365 -19.54 2.55 -2.60
CA PHE A 365 -19.23 3.46 -1.52
C PHE A 365 -18.33 2.76 -0.50
N HIS A 366 -17.18 3.35 -0.23
CA HIS A 366 -16.20 2.88 0.75
C HIS A 366 -16.12 3.89 1.89
N LEU A 367 -16.07 3.38 3.12
CA LEU A 367 -15.90 4.17 4.32
C LEU A 367 -14.75 3.59 5.14
N GLY A 368 -13.80 4.43 5.53
CA GLY A 368 -12.73 4.09 6.45
C GLY A 368 -12.73 5.04 7.64
N LEU A 369 -12.46 4.50 8.81
CA LEU A 369 -12.25 5.23 10.06
C LEU A 369 -10.91 4.78 10.65
N GLU A 370 -10.00 5.72 10.85
CA GLU A 370 -8.70 5.50 11.48
C GLU A 370 -8.62 6.32 12.76
N GLY A 371 -8.23 5.70 13.86
CA GLY A 371 -7.86 6.39 15.10
C GLY A 371 -6.42 6.04 15.47
N ILE A 372 -5.58 7.05 15.65
CA ILE A 372 -4.21 6.89 16.15
C ILE A 372 -4.11 7.64 17.47
N SER A 373 -3.49 7.01 18.48
CA SER A 373 -3.06 7.67 19.70
C SER A 373 -1.56 7.46 19.83
N ALA A 374 -0.82 8.52 20.13
CA ALA A 374 0.62 8.48 20.35
C ALA A 374 0.96 9.22 21.65
N GLN A 375 1.94 8.68 22.35
CA GLN A 375 2.52 9.22 23.57
C GLN A 375 4.03 9.22 23.40
N VAL A 376 4.64 10.37 23.62
CA VAL A 376 6.09 10.58 23.55
C VAL A 376 6.54 11.12 24.89
N GLU A 377 7.37 10.35 25.58
CA GLU A 377 8.02 10.75 26.83
C GLU A 377 9.46 11.10 26.49
N ARG A 378 9.87 12.33 26.79
CA ARG A 378 11.25 12.82 26.73
C ARG A 378 11.67 13.26 28.13
N ALA A 379 12.95 13.49 28.36
CA ALA A 379 13.50 13.75 29.69
C ALA A 379 12.70 14.73 30.55
N ASP A 380 12.26 15.86 29.96
CA ASP A 380 11.52 16.91 30.64
C ASP A 380 10.11 17.16 30.04
N ASP A 381 9.76 16.45 28.96
CA ASP A 381 8.52 16.70 28.23
C ASP A 381 7.67 15.44 28.07
N PHE A 382 6.36 15.62 28.09
CA PHE A 382 5.38 14.58 27.83
C PHE A 382 4.37 15.06 26.80
N TYR A 383 4.33 14.41 25.65
CA TYR A 383 3.38 14.74 24.59
C TYR A 383 2.39 13.60 24.41
N ARG A 384 1.09 13.93 24.40
CA ARG A 384 0.03 12.98 24.04
C ARG A 384 -0.79 13.56 22.90
N THR A 385 -0.80 12.86 21.79
CA THR A 385 -1.60 13.22 20.61
C THR A 385 -2.51 12.08 20.23
N ALA A 386 -3.67 12.42 19.68
CA ALA A 386 -4.59 11.52 19.05
C ALA A 386 -5.08 12.17 17.76
N VAL A 387 -5.15 11.39 16.69
CA VAL A 387 -5.72 11.80 15.41
C VAL A 387 -6.79 10.82 14.97
N VAL A 388 -7.95 11.35 14.61
CA VAL A 388 -9.05 10.57 14.02
C VAL A 388 -9.18 11.00 12.56
N THR A 389 -9.27 10.02 11.66
CA THR A 389 -9.46 10.25 10.22
C THR A 389 -10.66 9.45 9.72
N LEU A 390 -11.59 10.15 9.08
CA LEU A 390 -12.71 9.58 8.34
C LEU A 390 -12.41 9.74 6.84
N GLU A 391 -12.33 8.64 6.13
CA GLU A 391 -12.15 8.61 4.68
C GLU A 391 -13.38 8.01 4.00
N SER A 392 -13.82 8.59 2.89
CA SER A 392 -14.87 8.03 2.08
C SER A 392 -14.56 8.14 0.60
N TYR A 393 -14.93 7.10 -0.14
CA TYR A 393 -14.76 7.04 -1.59
C TYR A 393 -16.08 6.62 -2.22
N TYR A 394 -16.53 7.37 -3.21
CA TYR A 394 -17.73 7.05 -3.97
C TYR A 394 -17.40 6.89 -5.45
N ARG A 395 -17.59 5.68 -5.96
CA ARG A 395 -17.35 5.36 -7.37
C ARG A 395 -18.51 5.83 -8.25
N PHE A 396 -18.39 7.03 -8.80
CA PHE A 396 -19.46 7.60 -9.62
C PHE A 396 -19.36 7.23 -11.12
N TRP A 397 -18.17 6.92 -11.63
CA TRP A 397 -18.01 6.52 -13.03
C TRP A 397 -16.80 5.62 -13.27
N ARG A 398 -17.03 4.37 -13.69
CA ARG A 398 -15.96 3.38 -13.93
C ARG A 398 -14.96 3.38 -12.77
N GLU A 399 -13.67 3.52 -13.04
CA GLU A 399 -12.62 3.60 -12.03
C GLU A 399 -12.31 5.05 -11.62
N THR A 400 -13.36 5.87 -11.55
CA THR A 400 -13.32 7.25 -11.06
C THR A 400 -14.10 7.36 -9.77
N TYR A 401 -13.45 7.94 -8.78
CA TYR A 401 -13.92 8.04 -7.42
C TYR A 401 -13.95 9.49 -6.97
N LEU A 402 -15.06 9.90 -6.36
CA LEU A 402 -15.08 11.07 -5.52
C LEU A 402 -14.48 10.67 -4.16
N SER A 403 -13.52 11.44 -3.65
CA SER A 403 -12.89 11.20 -2.35
C SER A 403 -13.20 12.35 -1.40
N LEU A 404 -13.64 12.02 -0.19
CA LEU A 404 -13.75 12.98 0.92
C LEU A 404 -12.96 12.43 2.11
N GLU A 405 -12.12 13.26 2.71
CA GLU A 405 -11.34 12.94 3.91
C GLU A 405 -11.53 14.05 4.95
N TYR A 406 -11.76 13.66 6.19
CA TYR A 406 -11.76 14.54 7.36
C TYR A 406 -10.78 13.97 8.37
N SER A 407 -9.85 14.78 8.84
CA SER A 407 -8.92 14.40 9.90
C SER A 407 -8.88 15.48 10.97
N GLU A 408 -8.81 15.06 12.23
CA GLU A 408 -8.65 15.96 13.37
C GLU A 408 -7.67 15.38 14.36
N ALA A 409 -6.70 16.20 14.77
CA ALA A 409 -5.73 15.91 15.81
C ALA A 409 -5.88 16.89 16.98
N ASN A 410 -5.78 16.40 18.21
CA ASN A 410 -5.79 17.21 19.43
C ASN A 410 -4.39 17.81 19.76
N ALA A 411 -3.56 17.98 18.74
CA ALA A 411 -2.23 18.58 18.85
C ALA A 411 -1.89 19.30 17.53
N ALA A 412 -0.87 20.16 17.58
CA ALA A 412 -0.21 20.63 16.38
C ALA A 412 0.48 19.48 15.63
N GLU A 413 0.80 19.67 14.35
CA GLU A 413 1.56 18.68 13.58
C GLU A 413 2.95 18.37 14.17
N THR A 414 3.51 19.30 14.94
CA THR A 414 4.79 19.17 15.66
C THR A 414 4.63 18.54 17.05
N LEU A 415 3.43 18.05 17.39
CA LEU A 415 3.04 17.49 18.69
C LEU A 415 2.88 18.51 19.83
N GLU A 416 3.11 19.79 19.57
CA GLU A 416 2.85 20.90 20.50
C GLU A 416 1.36 20.98 20.88
N GLU A 417 1.08 21.61 22.03
CA GLU A 417 -0.29 21.90 22.47
C GLU A 417 -1.04 22.72 21.40
N GLY A 418 -2.21 22.22 21.00
CA GLY A 418 -2.98 22.82 19.93
C GLY A 418 -4.01 21.87 19.34
N ARG A 419 -4.52 22.21 18.16
CA ARG A 419 -5.47 21.40 17.40
C ARG A 419 -5.17 21.54 15.92
N THR A 420 -5.19 20.43 15.20
CA THR A 420 -5.04 20.47 13.73
C THR A 420 -6.23 19.76 13.10
N THR A 421 -6.91 20.44 12.18
CA THR A 421 -8.02 19.88 11.40
C THR A 421 -7.69 19.95 9.92
N GLN A 422 -7.96 18.88 9.20
CA GLN A 422 -7.72 18.76 7.76
C GLN A 422 -9.00 18.27 7.06
N TYR A 423 -9.40 18.98 6.02
CA TYR A 423 -10.45 18.56 5.09
C TYR A 423 -9.85 18.34 3.72
N LYS A 424 -10.21 17.22 3.07
CA LYS A 424 -9.91 17.00 1.66
C LYS A 424 -11.15 16.61 0.89
N ALA A 425 -11.29 17.19 -0.30
CA ALA A 425 -12.30 16.80 -1.27
C ALA A 425 -11.67 16.73 -2.65
N GLY A 426 -11.92 15.67 -3.40
CA GLY A 426 -11.28 15.52 -4.70
C GLY A 426 -11.76 14.36 -5.52
N ILE A 427 -11.06 14.14 -6.62
CA ILE A 427 -11.33 13.07 -7.58
C ILE A 427 -10.08 12.22 -7.72
N LYS A 428 -10.28 10.90 -7.75
CA LYS A 428 -9.27 9.90 -8.03
C LYS A 428 -9.66 9.12 -9.28
N TRP A 429 -8.73 9.02 -10.23
CA TRP A 429 -8.88 8.34 -11.50
C TRP A 429 -7.85 7.22 -11.61
N PHE A 430 -8.29 5.99 -11.87
CA PHE A 430 -7.42 4.93 -12.36
C PHE A 430 -7.58 4.87 -13.88
N ILE A 431 -6.62 5.48 -14.59
CA ILE A 431 -6.69 5.68 -16.05
C ILE A 431 -6.51 4.34 -16.76
N MET A 432 -5.56 3.55 -16.27
CA MET A 432 -5.25 2.19 -16.72
C MET A 432 -4.57 1.44 -15.57
N PRO A 433 -4.44 0.11 -15.63
CA PRO A 433 -3.71 -0.64 -14.62
C PRO A 433 -2.30 -0.06 -14.41
N GLY A 434 -1.98 0.23 -13.15
CA GLY A 434 -0.72 0.83 -12.74
C GLY A 434 -0.62 2.34 -12.89
N VAL A 435 -1.66 3.05 -13.36
CA VAL A 435 -1.66 4.51 -13.51
C VAL A 435 -2.81 5.14 -12.73
N GLU A 436 -2.46 5.89 -11.69
CA GLU A 436 -3.40 6.65 -10.86
C GLU A 436 -3.15 8.16 -11.02
N LEU A 437 -4.22 8.93 -11.20
CA LEU A 437 -4.20 10.38 -11.13
C LEU A 437 -5.20 10.82 -10.07
N GLN A 438 -4.77 11.63 -9.10
CA GLN A 438 -5.61 12.14 -8.05
C GLN A 438 -5.48 13.67 -7.99
N SER A 439 -6.60 14.37 -7.85
CA SER A 439 -6.61 15.81 -7.62
C SER A 439 -7.55 16.14 -6.47
N GLN A 440 -7.05 16.84 -5.46
CA GLN A 440 -7.75 17.14 -4.22
C GLN A 440 -7.58 18.60 -3.83
N TYR A 441 -8.66 19.22 -3.39
CA TYR A 441 -8.64 20.46 -2.65
C TYR A 441 -8.47 20.13 -1.16
N VAL A 442 -7.51 20.78 -0.51
CA VAL A 442 -7.13 20.53 0.88
C VAL A 442 -7.20 21.83 1.68
N VAL A 443 -7.82 21.76 2.85
CA VAL A 443 -7.86 22.84 3.84
C VAL A 443 -7.25 22.31 5.13
N ASP A 444 -6.11 22.87 5.51
CA ASP A 444 -5.43 22.61 6.78
C ASP A 444 -5.65 23.81 7.71
N MET A 445 -6.17 23.55 8.91
CA MET A 445 -6.34 24.54 9.97
C MET A 445 -5.54 24.07 11.17
N ALA A 446 -4.60 24.89 11.62
CA ALA A 446 -3.76 24.59 12.78
C ALA A 446 -3.89 25.71 13.81
N GLU A 447 -4.36 25.33 15.00
CA GLU A 447 -4.38 26.14 16.21
C GLU A 447 -3.16 25.71 17.03
N ARG A 448 -2.29 26.66 17.41
CA ARG A 448 -1.13 26.39 18.27
C ARG A 448 -1.15 27.35 19.44
N GLN A 449 -0.82 26.86 20.63
CA GLN A 449 -0.80 27.70 21.81
C GLN A 449 0.18 28.87 21.65
N GLY A 450 -0.32 30.10 21.82
CA GLY A 450 0.50 31.32 21.75
C GLY A 450 0.84 31.79 20.33
N LEU A 451 0.35 31.13 19.28
CA LEU A 451 0.49 31.55 17.89
C LEU A 451 -0.88 31.82 17.27
N PRO A 452 -0.99 32.71 16.27
CA PRO A 452 -2.23 32.92 15.55
C PRO A 452 -2.64 31.66 14.79
N ASP A 453 -3.94 31.43 14.69
CA ASP A 453 -4.51 30.33 13.91
C ASP A 453 -4.02 30.42 12.46
N ALA A 454 -3.49 29.31 11.96
CA ALA A 454 -2.98 29.20 10.62
C ALA A 454 -3.96 28.40 9.76
N GLU A 455 -4.52 29.03 8.73
CA GLU A 455 -5.30 28.35 7.69
C GLU A 455 -4.48 28.29 6.40
N ARG A 456 -4.35 27.08 5.84
CA ARG A 456 -3.69 26.85 4.56
C ARG A 456 -4.63 26.12 3.61
N ARG A 457 -4.79 26.68 2.41
CA ARG A 457 -5.61 26.09 1.33
C ARG A 457 -4.70 25.73 0.17
N PHE A 458 -4.80 24.51 -0.32
CA PHE A 458 -4.02 24.08 -1.47
C PHE A 458 -4.75 23.07 -2.34
N VAL A 459 -4.40 23.05 -3.62
CA VAL A 459 -4.77 21.98 -4.55
C VAL A 459 -3.57 21.02 -4.66
N SER A 460 -3.82 19.75 -4.40
CA SER A 460 -2.86 18.65 -4.50
C SER A 460 -3.21 17.79 -5.69
N THR A 461 -2.33 17.74 -6.70
CA THR A 461 -2.47 16.84 -7.84
C THR A 461 -1.33 15.84 -7.84
N GLN A 462 -1.68 14.56 -7.71
CA GLN A 462 -0.75 13.44 -7.62
C GLN A 462 -0.88 12.54 -8.83
N PHE A 463 0.25 12.18 -9.43
CA PHE A 463 0.34 11.16 -10.47
C PHE A 463 1.16 9.99 -9.93
N HIS A 464 0.57 8.80 -9.89
CA HIS A 464 1.26 7.58 -9.45
C HIS A 464 1.32 6.58 -10.59
N LEU A 465 2.49 5.97 -10.70
CA LEU A 465 2.82 4.95 -11.68
C LEU A 465 3.33 3.72 -10.93
N PHE A 466 2.82 2.54 -11.25
CA PHE A 466 3.20 1.26 -10.68
C PHE A 466 3.56 0.31 -11.83
N TYR A 467 4.77 -0.24 -11.82
CA TYR A 467 5.39 -1.10 -12.86
C TYR A 467 6.35 -2.14 -12.30
#